data_AF-A0A946AGQ3-F1
#
_entry.id   AF-A0A946AGQ3-F1
#
_cell.length_a   1.000
_cell.length_b   1.000
_cell.length_c   1.000
_cell.angle_alpha   90.00
_cell.angle_beta   90.00
_cell.angle_gamma   90.00
#
_symmetry.space_group_name_H-M   'P 1'
#
loop_
_entity.id
_entity.type
_entity.pdbx_description
1 polymer ?
#
loop_
_entity_poly.entity_id
_entity_poly.type
_entity_poly.pdbx_seq_one_letter_code
_entity_poly.pdbx_strand_id
1 'polypeptide(L)'
;MRSPHSFFEVDVVTADGSTETWDVEAHAVPILRRLGIDRDTLKVGDEVRIRGPRSRRPEKLLLFGAEINTSNGEQFEMLNSIRRPPERRVSDTRNDVDGVDRLTGIWMTFISGQRVADSPMPLNAAGKAA
;
A
#
# COMPACT_ATOMS: atom_id res chain seq x y z
N MET A 1 15.73 -11.92 3.38
CA MET A 1 14.43 -11.40 3.83
C MET A 1 13.50 -11.38 2.62
N ARG A 2 12.45 -12.20 2.58
CA ARG A 2 11.43 -12.12 1.52
C ARG A 2 10.59 -10.87 1.77
N SER A 3 10.17 -10.19 0.70
CA SER A 3 9.20 -9.08 0.81
C SER A 3 7.95 -9.62 1.50
N PRO A 4 7.49 -9.04 2.63
CA PRO A 4 6.40 -9.58 3.43
C PRO A 4 5.02 -9.25 2.83
N HIS A 5 4.93 -9.13 1.49
CA HIS A 5 3.68 -8.84 0.80
C HIS A 5 2.83 -10.11 0.68
N SER A 6 1.53 -9.91 0.85
CA SER A 6 0.54 -10.96 0.66
C SER A 6 0.22 -11.08 -0.82
N PHE A 7 -0.18 -12.27 -1.26
CA PHE A 7 -0.56 -12.56 -2.64
C PHE A 7 -1.82 -13.39 -2.66
N PHE A 8 -2.59 -13.26 -3.74
CA PHE A 8 -3.72 -14.13 -4.06
C PHE A 8 -3.85 -14.25 -5.58
N GLU A 9 -4.55 -15.28 -6.02
CA GLU A 9 -4.79 -15.56 -7.43
C GLU A 9 -6.24 -15.18 -7.80
N VAL A 10 -6.44 -14.72 -9.04
CA VAL A 10 -7.77 -14.44 -9.60
C VAL A 10 -7.88 -15.05 -10.97
N ASP A 11 -8.95 -15.79 -11.20
CA ASP A 11 -9.31 -16.29 -12.52
C ASP A 11 -10.03 -15.20 -13.31
N VAL A 12 -9.53 -14.93 -14.51
CA VAL A 12 -10.07 -13.94 -15.45
C VAL A 12 -10.55 -14.67 -16.69
N VAL A 13 -11.84 -14.56 -16.99
CA VAL A 13 -12.40 -15.06 -18.25
C VAL A 13 -12.09 -14.05 -19.35
N THR A 14 -11.34 -14.48 -20.35
CA THR A 14 -10.92 -13.68 -21.50
C THR A 14 -12.04 -13.56 -22.53
N ALA A 15 -11.86 -12.67 -23.51
CA ALA A 15 -12.85 -12.44 -24.56
C ALA A 15 -13.13 -13.67 -25.45
N ASP A 16 -12.18 -14.60 -25.54
CA ASP A 16 -12.33 -15.86 -26.28
C ASP A 16 -12.94 -17.00 -25.45
N GLY A 17 -13.31 -16.72 -24.19
CA GLY A 17 -13.92 -17.68 -23.27
C GLY A 17 -12.92 -18.59 -22.55
N SER A 18 -11.61 -18.42 -22.77
CA SER A 18 -10.59 -19.09 -21.96
C SER A 18 -10.46 -18.44 -20.57
N THR A 19 -9.73 -19.11 -19.66
CA THR A 19 -9.50 -18.62 -18.30
C THR A 19 -8.01 -18.46 -18.08
N GLU A 20 -7.61 -17.27 -17.63
CA GLU A 20 -6.26 -16.95 -17.21
C GLU A 20 -6.21 -16.73 -15.70
N THR A 21 -5.26 -17.35 -15.02
CA THR A 21 -5.01 -17.10 -13.59
C THR A 21 -3.98 -15.99 -13.44
N TRP A 22 -4.36 -14.92 -12.75
CA TRP A 22 -3.52 -13.76 -12.49
C TRP A 22 -3.08 -13.73 -11.02
N ASP A 23 -1.78 -13.57 -10.80
CA ASP A 23 -1.23 -13.23 -9.50
C ASP A 23 -1.55 -11.77 -9.16
N VAL A 24 -2.03 -11.54 -7.95
CA VAL A 24 -2.25 -10.21 -7.41
C VAL A 24 -1.37 -10.02 -6.18
N GLU A 25 -0.40 -9.11 -6.31
CA GLU A 25 0.37 -8.63 -5.18
C GLU A 25 -0.47 -7.63 -4.39
N ALA A 26 -0.63 -7.90 -3.10
CA ALA A 26 -1.24 -7.00 -2.14
C ALA A 26 -0.17 -6.37 -1.23
N HIS A 27 -0.59 -5.73 -0.14
CA HIS A 27 0.33 -5.12 0.81
C HIS A 27 0.87 -6.11 1.86
N ALA A 28 1.87 -5.66 2.62
CA ALA A 28 2.26 -6.30 3.87
C ALA A 28 1.10 -6.40 4.88
N VAL A 29 1.05 -7.50 5.62
CA VAL A 29 -0.04 -7.83 6.58
C VAL A 29 -0.39 -6.67 7.54
N PRO A 30 0.56 -5.93 8.15
CA PRO A 30 0.21 -4.82 9.03
C PRO A 30 -0.56 -3.69 8.34
N ILE A 31 -0.33 -3.48 7.05
CA ILE A 31 -1.04 -2.45 6.27
C ILE A 31 -2.42 -2.96 5.86
N LEU A 32 -2.54 -4.23 5.47
CA LEU A 32 -3.84 -4.87 5.22
C LEU A 32 -4.76 -4.76 6.45
N ARG A 33 -4.24 -5.09 7.64
CA ARG A 33 -5.00 -4.98 8.90
C ARG A 33 -5.46 -3.55 9.19
N ARG A 34 -4.67 -2.52 8.85
CA ARG A 34 -5.06 -1.10 9.00
C ARG A 34 -6.17 -0.69 8.04
N LEU A 35 -6.28 -1.37 6.90
CA LEU A 35 -7.36 -1.18 5.93
C LEU A 35 -8.63 -1.97 6.30
N GLY A 36 -8.63 -2.67 7.44
CA GLY A 36 -9.73 -3.58 7.80
C GLY A 36 -9.73 -4.88 6.99
N ILE A 37 -8.66 -5.18 6.26
CA ILE A 37 -8.54 -6.40 5.46
C ILE A 37 -7.90 -7.48 6.31
N ASP A 38 -8.54 -8.64 6.34
CA ASP A 38 -8.02 -9.86 6.92
C ASP A 38 -8.30 -11.09 6.06
N ARG A 39 -8.02 -12.27 6.64
CA ARG A 39 -8.13 -13.55 5.95
C ARG A 39 -9.57 -13.93 5.57
N ASP A 40 -10.56 -13.29 6.17
CA ASP A 40 -11.97 -13.55 5.96
C ASP A 40 -12.65 -12.48 5.09
N THR A 41 -11.92 -11.42 4.71
CA THR A 41 -12.40 -10.33 3.84
C THR A 41 -12.60 -10.77 2.38
N LEU A 42 -11.67 -11.55 1.83
CA LEU A 42 -11.76 -12.09 0.48
C LEU A 42 -11.66 -13.62 0.54
N LYS A 43 -12.57 -14.30 -0.13
CA LYS A 43 -12.68 -15.76 -0.16
C LYS A 43 -12.70 -16.26 -1.60
N VAL A 44 -12.32 -17.51 -1.79
CA VAL A 44 -12.44 -18.19 -3.08
C VAL A 44 -13.90 -18.16 -3.52
N GLY A 45 -14.14 -17.72 -4.75
CA GLY A 45 -15.47 -17.53 -5.33
C GLY A 45 -15.99 -16.10 -5.26
N ASP A 46 -15.34 -15.20 -4.51
CA ASP A 46 -15.71 -13.78 -4.54
C ASP A 46 -15.37 -13.15 -5.89
N GLU A 47 -16.32 -12.41 -6.45
CA GLU A 47 -16.11 -11.62 -7.65
C GLU A 47 -15.53 -10.25 -7.26
N VAL A 48 -14.40 -9.91 -7.87
CA VAL A 48 -13.67 -8.67 -7.58
C VAL A 48 -13.28 -7.94 -8.86
N ARG A 49 -13.25 -6.61 -8.78
CA ARG A 49 -12.64 -5.74 -9.77
C ARG A 49 -11.36 -5.14 -9.19
N ILE A 50 -10.24 -5.43 -9.84
CA ILE A 50 -8.93 -4.99 -9.39
C ILE A 50 -8.36 -3.98 -10.38
N ARG A 51 -7.75 -2.91 -9.86
CA ARG A 51 -6.98 -1.94 -10.66
C ARG A 51 -5.60 -1.77 -10.05
N GLY A 52 -4.61 -1.61 -10.91
CA GLY A 52 -3.27 -1.23 -10.50
C GLY A 52 -2.20 -1.51 -11.56
N PRO A 53 -0.93 -1.24 -11.23
CA PRO A 53 0.15 -1.42 -12.17
C PRO A 53 0.42 -2.91 -12.40
N ARG A 54 0.45 -3.30 -13.67
CA ARG A 54 0.84 -4.63 -14.12
C ARG A 54 2.35 -4.81 -14.15
N SER A 55 2.80 -6.06 -14.10
CA SER A 55 4.18 -6.44 -14.35
C SER A 55 4.71 -5.83 -15.65
N ARG A 56 5.94 -5.32 -15.61
CA ARG A 56 6.66 -4.82 -16.81
C ARG A 56 7.11 -5.96 -17.74
N ARG A 57 7.06 -7.19 -17.24
CA ARG A 57 7.32 -8.41 -18.01
C ARG A 57 6.01 -8.92 -18.58
N PRO A 58 5.79 -8.85 -19.90
CA PRO A 58 4.50 -9.13 -20.53
C PRO A 58 4.06 -10.59 -20.37
N GLU A 59 5.01 -11.51 -20.20
CA GLU A 59 4.76 -12.94 -19.98
C GLU A 59 4.27 -13.27 -18.57
N LYS A 60 4.27 -12.29 -17.66
CA LYS A 60 3.78 -12.48 -16.29
C LYS A 60 2.39 -11.88 -16.12
N LEU A 61 1.43 -12.75 -15.82
CA LEU A 61 0.08 -12.38 -15.38
C LEU A 61 0.12 -11.96 -13.91
N LEU A 62 0.76 -10.83 -13.64
CA LEU A 62 0.95 -10.29 -12.30
C LEU A 62 0.59 -8.81 -12.31
N LEU A 63 -0.14 -8.36 -11.29
CA LEU A 63 -0.36 -6.95 -11.02
C LEU A 63 -0.33 -6.64 -9.52
N PHE A 64 -0.05 -5.39 -9.17
CA PHE A 64 -0.26 -4.89 -7.82
C PHE A 64 -1.71 -4.42 -7.69
N GLY A 65 -2.44 -4.96 -6.70
CA GLY A 65 -3.84 -4.64 -6.43
C GLY A 65 -4.01 -3.28 -5.75
N ALA A 66 -3.67 -2.19 -6.45
CA ALA A 66 -3.75 -0.83 -5.91
C ALA A 66 -5.15 -0.46 -5.41
N GLU A 67 -6.18 -0.94 -6.10
CA GLU A 67 -7.59 -0.83 -5.74
C GLU A 67 -8.25 -2.20 -5.93
N ILE A 68 -9.00 -2.67 -4.92
CA ILE A 68 -9.82 -3.88 -5.01
C ILE A 68 -11.26 -3.49 -4.64
N ASN A 69 -12.19 -3.80 -5.53
CA ASN A 69 -13.62 -3.60 -5.30
C ASN A 69 -14.30 -4.97 -5.35
N THR A 70 -15.08 -5.31 -4.34
CA THR A 70 -15.87 -6.55 -4.30
C THR A 70 -17.24 -6.32 -4.93
N SER A 71 -17.91 -7.39 -5.37
CA SER A 71 -19.27 -7.32 -5.90
C SER A 71 -20.31 -6.83 -4.90
N ASN A 72 -20.06 -6.98 -3.59
CA ASN A 72 -20.91 -6.48 -2.51
C ASN A 72 -20.72 -4.98 -2.20
N GLY A 73 -19.80 -4.29 -2.93
CA GLY A 73 -19.59 -2.85 -2.84
C GLY A 73 -18.52 -2.38 -1.85
N GLU A 74 -17.76 -3.29 -1.22
CA GLU A 74 -16.58 -2.92 -0.44
C GLU A 74 -15.43 -2.48 -1.35
N GLN A 75 -14.70 -1.46 -0.93
CA GLN A 75 -13.59 -0.88 -1.67
C GLN A 75 -12.36 -0.78 -0.78
N PHE A 76 -11.25 -1.35 -1.27
CA PHE A 76 -9.98 -1.37 -0.59
C PHE A 76 -8.92 -0.63 -1.40
N GLU A 77 -8.49 0.51 -0.87
CA GLU A 77 -7.56 1.44 -1.48
C GLU A 77 -6.13 1.20 -0.97
N MET A 78 -5.44 0.20 -1.52
CA MET A 78 -4.12 -0.21 -1.05
C MET A 78 -3.05 0.84 -1.33
N LEU A 79 -3.09 1.52 -2.47
CA LEU A 79 -2.10 2.56 -2.79
C LEU A 79 -2.29 3.82 -1.91
N ASN A 80 -3.54 4.17 -1.60
CA ASN A 80 -3.87 5.32 -0.75
C ASN A 80 -3.81 5.00 0.76
N SER A 81 -3.64 3.73 1.15
CA SER A 81 -3.47 3.31 2.54
C SER A 81 -2.27 3.94 3.25
N ILE A 82 -1.27 4.41 2.48
CA ILE A 82 -0.09 5.12 2.99
C ILE A 82 -0.34 6.64 3.04
N ARG A 83 -1.39 7.14 2.35
CA ARG A 83 -1.69 8.58 2.23
C ARG A 83 -2.65 9.11 3.28
N ARG A 84 -3.46 8.26 3.93
CA ARG A 84 -4.28 8.68 5.07
C ARG A 84 -3.45 8.60 6.34
N PRO A 85 -2.98 9.73 6.86
CA PRO A 85 -2.27 9.68 8.12
C PRO A 85 -3.17 9.31 9.29
N PRO A 86 -2.62 8.65 10.32
CA PRO A 86 -3.31 8.56 11.60
C PRO A 86 -3.57 9.97 12.14
N GLU A 87 -4.71 10.17 12.81
CA GLU A 87 -5.07 11.44 13.48
C GLU A 87 -3.99 11.90 14.47
N ARG A 88 -3.27 10.93 15.06
CA ARG A 88 -2.15 11.18 15.96
C ARG A 88 -0.83 10.83 15.26
N ARG A 89 -0.16 11.82 14.69
CA ARG A 89 1.22 11.70 14.15
C ARG A 89 2.22 12.17 15.20
N VAL A 90 3.28 11.41 15.48
CA VAL A 90 4.52 11.95 16.03
C VAL A 90 5.38 12.36 14.85
N SER A 91 5.62 13.66 14.71
CA SER A 91 6.52 14.21 13.70
C SER A 91 7.85 14.47 14.37
N ASP A 92 8.96 14.17 13.70
CA ASP A 92 10.29 14.64 14.10
C ASP A 92 10.39 16.17 14.11
N THR A 93 9.48 16.87 13.43
CA THR A 93 9.39 18.34 13.44
C THR A 93 8.70 18.95 14.65
N ARG A 94 8.27 18.14 15.62
CA ARG A 94 7.70 18.66 16.85
C ARG A 94 8.79 19.34 17.69
N ASN A 95 8.70 20.67 17.81
CA ASN A 95 9.60 21.47 18.62
C ASN A 95 9.38 21.28 20.14
N ASP A 96 8.33 20.55 20.55
CA ASP A 96 7.93 20.30 21.93
C ASP A 96 8.29 18.89 22.43
N VAL A 97 9.05 18.11 21.67
CA VAL A 97 9.50 16.75 22.05
C VAL A 97 11.02 16.71 22.01
N ASP A 98 11.66 16.21 23.07
CA ASP A 98 13.13 16.15 23.22
C ASP A 98 13.64 14.74 23.56
N GLY A 99 14.95 14.51 23.37
CA GLY A 99 15.62 13.30 23.82
C GLY A 99 15.12 11.99 23.18
N VAL A 100 15.06 10.91 23.96
CA VAL A 100 14.58 9.58 23.51
C VAL A 100 13.11 9.61 23.12
N ASP A 101 12.32 10.55 23.65
CA ASP A 101 10.90 10.68 23.30
C ASP A 101 10.72 11.05 21.83
N ARG A 102 11.72 11.69 21.20
CA ARG A 102 11.80 11.90 19.74
C ARG A 102 11.99 10.63 18.93
N LEU A 103 12.17 9.47 19.54
CA LEU A 103 12.26 8.18 18.83
C LEU A 103 11.05 7.28 19.13
N THR A 104 10.19 7.70 20.05
CA THR A 104 8.97 6.97 20.42
C THR A 104 7.79 7.34 19.52
N GLY A 105 6.94 6.38 19.19
CA GLY A 105 5.71 6.60 18.41
C GLY A 105 5.69 5.97 17.01
N ILE A 106 4.66 6.30 16.23
CA ILE A 106 4.47 5.81 14.88
C ILE A 106 5.14 6.77 13.89
N TRP A 107 6.27 6.32 13.33
CA TRP A 107 7.02 7.02 12.30
C TRP A 107 6.36 6.85 10.93
N MET A 108 6.15 7.94 10.23
CA MET A 108 5.59 7.95 8.89
C MET A 108 6.69 8.34 7.90
N THR A 109 6.79 7.61 6.80
CA THR A 109 7.73 7.94 5.72
C THR A 109 7.10 8.95 4.75
N PHE A 110 7.94 9.57 3.91
CA PHE A 110 7.64 10.61 2.93
C PHE A 110 6.53 10.27 1.90
N ILE A 111 6.03 9.03 1.89
CA ILE A 111 4.94 8.58 1.02
C ILE A 111 3.58 9.16 1.46
N SER A 112 3.48 9.70 2.68
CA SER A 112 2.24 10.16 3.32
C SER A 112 1.99 11.68 3.32
N GLY A 113 2.59 12.39 2.36
CA GLY A 113 2.42 13.84 2.20
C GLY A 113 3.27 14.69 3.15
N GLN A 114 4.30 14.12 3.77
CA GLN A 114 5.35 14.92 4.42
C GLN A 114 6.17 15.56 3.30
N ARG A 115 6.15 16.90 3.19
CA ARG A 115 7.01 17.56 2.20
C ARG A 115 8.44 17.40 2.67
N VAL A 116 9.37 17.27 1.75
CA VAL A 116 10.81 17.28 2.05
C VAL A 116 11.20 18.54 2.83
N ALA A 117 10.55 19.68 2.52
CA ALA A 117 10.68 20.94 3.23
C ALA A 117 10.19 20.91 4.69
N ASP A 118 9.33 19.94 5.04
CA ASP A 118 8.80 19.72 6.39
C ASP A 118 9.65 18.69 7.16
N SER A 119 10.86 18.35 6.70
CA SER A 119 11.79 17.49 7.45
C SER A 119 12.77 18.35 8.25
N PRO A 120 13.00 18.08 9.54
CA PRO A 120 14.00 18.80 10.33
C PRO A 120 15.42 18.30 10.03
N MET A 121 15.56 17.27 9.19
CA MET A 121 16.85 16.75 8.79
C MET A 121 17.49 17.68 7.76
N PRO A 122 18.77 18.06 7.95
CA PRO A 122 19.46 18.92 7.01
C PRO A 122 19.54 18.25 5.63
N LEU A 123 19.02 18.93 4.61
CA LEU A 123 19.11 18.46 3.23
C LEU A 123 20.58 18.40 2.80
N ASN A 124 20.95 17.28 2.16
CA ASN A 124 22.20 17.19 1.44
C ASN A 124 22.14 18.04 0.15
N ALA A 125 23.26 18.16 -0.56
CA ALA A 125 23.36 19.00 -1.75
C ALA A 125 22.32 18.63 -2.83
N ALA A 126 21.99 17.34 -3.00
CA ALA A 126 20.98 16.88 -3.95
C ALA A 126 19.55 17.27 -3.52
N GLY A 127 19.25 17.18 -2.22
CA GLY A 127 17.95 17.56 -1.66
C GLY A 127 17.65 19.06 -1.74
N LYS A 128 18.69 19.91 -1.82
CA LYS A 128 18.53 21.37 -2.00
C LYS A 128 18.26 21.79 -3.45
N ALA A 129 18.48 20.90 -4.42
CA ALA A 129 18.44 21.21 -5.85
C ALA A 129 17.15 20.72 -6.55
N ALA A 130 16.22 20.12 -5.80
CA ALA A 130 14.94 19.59 -6.28
C ALA A 130 13.77 20.43 -5.75
#